data_AF-H1HJC4-F1
#
_entry.id   AF-H1HJC4-F1
#
_cell.length_a   1.000
_cell.length_b   1.000
_cell.length_c   1.000
_cell.angle_alpha   90.00
_cell.angle_beta   90.00
_cell.angle_gamma   90.00
#
_symmetry.space_group_name_H-M   'P 1'
#
loop_
_entity.id
_entity.type
_entity.pdbx_description
1 polymer ?
#
loop_
_entity_poly.entity_id
_entity_poly.type
_entity_poly.pdbx_seq_one_letter_code
_entity_poly.pdbx_strand_id
1 'polypeptide(L)'
;MIDASMKDFRPKSMEMWFYNFRYMDEIKGLENLNTEEVTTMRWMFGRSQNLMELDLTGFKTRLLQNTEGMFKGCECLGYIYCNEAWTATKSTDMFQDCTELIGAVKYDPNKTDIKMANPTTGYFTRKGSTGINRPTTVDEPTVKAIYGTDGSRRSHMEPGINILKMSDGTVRKVVK
;
A
#
# COMPACT_ATOMS: atom_id res chain seq x y z
N MET A 1 6.17 10.41 13.16
CA MET A 1 4.70 10.53 13.09
C MET A 1 4.36 11.88 12.50
N ILE A 2 3.51 11.92 11.48
CA ILE A 2 3.04 13.16 10.86
C ILE A 2 1.78 13.59 11.61
N ASP A 3 1.81 14.80 12.17
CA ASP A 3 0.76 15.31 13.05
C ASP A 3 -0.45 15.86 12.27
N ALA A 4 -1.63 15.84 12.91
CA ALA A 4 -2.87 16.37 12.35
C ALA A 4 -2.81 17.88 12.04
N SER A 5 -1.88 18.63 12.66
CA SER A 5 -1.63 20.04 12.34
C SER A 5 -1.19 20.27 10.90
N MET A 6 -0.72 19.24 10.20
CA MET A 6 -0.32 19.31 8.79
C MET A 6 -1.50 19.35 7.82
N LYS A 7 -2.74 19.12 8.29
CA LYS A 7 -3.94 19.08 7.44
C LYS A 7 -4.24 20.38 6.72
N ASP A 8 -3.78 21.51 7.24
CA ASP A 8 -3.97 22.84 6.63
C ASP A 8 -2.78 23.28 5.77
N PHE A 9 -1.65 22.56 5.84
CA PHE A 9 -0.51 22.85 4.99
C PHE A 9 -0.79 22.39 3.55
N ARG A 10 -0.67 23.31 2.58
CA ARG A 10 -0.95 23.07 1.15
C ARG A 10 0.34 23.20 0.32
N PRO A 11 1.25 22.22 0.39
CA PRO A 11 2.48 22.28 -0.38
C PRO A 11 2.19 22.09 -1.87
N LYS A 12 2.93 22.81 -2.72
CA LYS A 12 2.95 22.56 -4.18
C LYS A 12 3.94 21.48 -4.59
N SER A 13 4.91 21.19 -3.71
CA SER A 13 5.95 20.19 -3.89
C SER A 13 6.13 19.40 -2.60
N MET A 14 6.20 18.07 -2.74
CA MET A 14 6.62 17.15 -1.69
C MET A 14 7.89 16.39 -2.09
N GLU A 15 8.71 17.00 -2.95
CA GLU A 15 9.97 16.39 -3.41
C GLU A 15 10.88 16.06 -2.22
N MET A 16 11.34 14.81 -2.17
CA MET A 16 12.28 14.27 -1.17
C MET A 16 11.84 14.29 0.30
N TRP A 17 10.58 14.56 0.64
CA TRP A 17 10.15 14.70 2.03
C TRP A 17 10.48 13.51 2.95
N PHE A 18 10.44 12.29 2.42
CA PHE A 18 10.78 11.05 3.13
C PHE A 18 11.90 10.28 2.40
N TYR A 19 12.80 11.00 1.75
CA TYR A 19 13.90 10.41 1.01
C TYR A 19 14.93 9.76 1.97
N ASN A 20 15.38 8.57 1.59
CA ASN A 20 16.48 7.83 2.22
C ASN A 20 16.23 7.50 3.70
N PHE A 21 15.00 7.13 4.06
CA PHE A 21 14.64 6.66 5.40
C PHE A 21 15.09 5.21 5.60
N ARG A 22 16.40 4.98 5.68
CA ARG A 22 17.02 3.64 5.74
C ARG A 22 16.76 2.87 7.02
N TYR A 23 16.29 3.51 8.09
CA TYR A 23 16.10 2.87 9.40
C TYR A 23 14.63 2.79 9.81
N MET A 24 13.72 3.32 9.01
CA MET A 24 12.31 3.38 9.34
C MET A 24 11.54 2.35 8.52
N ASP A 25 10.82 1.48 9.22
CA ASP A 25 10.00 0.41 8.65
C ASP A 25 8.54 0.85 8.38
N GLU A 26 8.10 1.94 9.03
CA GLU A 26 6.74 2.48 8.93
C GLU A 26 6.70 4.02 8.97
N ILE A 27 5.84 4.64 8.14
CA ILE A 27 5.53 6.07 8.21
C ILE A 27 4.07 6.28 8.62
N LYS A 28 3.86 6.72 9.85
CA LYS A 28 2.52 7.00 10.41
C LYS A 28 2.05 8.43 10.11
N GLY A 29 0.76 8.58 9.82
CA GLY A 29 0.08 9.87 9.68
C GLY A 29 0.05 10.44 8.27
N LEU A 30 0.32 9.63 7.24
CA LEU A 30 0.29 10.07 5.83
C LEU A 30 -1.09 10.60 5.42
N GLU A 31 -2.15 10.13 6.06
CA GLU A 31 -3.53 10.62 5.90
C GLU A 31 -3.73 12.08 6.36
N ASN A 32 -2.79 12.63 7.14
CA ASN A 32 -2.81 14.03 7.57
C ASN A 32 -2.20 14.98 6.53
N LEU A 33 -1.54 14.46 5.49
CA LEU A 33 -0.96 15.28 4.44
C LEU A 33 -2.03 15.73 3.44
N ASN A 34 -2.13 17.04 3.18
CA ASN A 34 -2.93 17.53 2.08
C ASN A 34 -2.10 17.57 0.80
N THR A 35 -2.51 16.78 -0.20
CA THR A 35 -1.85 16.69 -1.50
C THR A 35 -2.64 17.33 -2.65
N GLU A 36 -3.72 18.08 -2.37
CA GLU A 36 -4.63 18.62 -3.38
C GLU A 36 -3.95 19.52 -4.40
N GLU A 37 -2.96 20.29 -3.95
CA GLU A 37 -2.20 21.25 -4.76
C GLU A 37 -0.82 20.74 -5.18
N VAL A 38 -0.47 19.50 -4.83
CA VAL A 38 0.87 18.96 -5.10
C VAL A 38 1.02 18.64 -6.58
N THR A 39 2.08 19.19 -7.17
CA THR A 39 2.45 18.99 -8.58
C THR A 39 3.64 18.04 -8.75
N THR A 40 4.44 17.83 -7.69
CA THR A 40 5.59 16.93 -7.72
C THR A 40 5.77 16.20 -6.40
N MET A 41 5.99 14.89 -6.49
CA MET A 41 6.36 13.97 -5.40
C MET A 41 7.65 13.21 -5.76
N ARG A 42 8.50 13.84 -6.58
CA ARG A 42 9.77 13.29 -7.01
C ARG A 42 10.62 12.84 -5.82
N TRP A 43 11.16 11.63 -5.89
CA TRP A 43 11.96 11.01 -4.83
C TRP A 43 11.33 10.99 -3.43
N MET A 44 10.02 11.19 -3.29
CA MET A 44 9.39 11.42 -1.97
C MET A 44 9.70 10.31 -0.97
N PHE A 45 9.73 9.05 -1.38
CA PHE A 45 10.09 7.91 -0.53
C PHE A 45 11.39 7.19 -0.97
N GLY A 46 12.06 7.68 -2.02
CA GLY A 46 13.17 6.97 -2.66
C GLY A 46 14.29 6.59 -1.69
N ARG A 47 14.92 5.43 -1.90
CA ARG A 47 15.99 4.83 -1.08
C ARG A 47 15.60 4.51 0.37
N SER A 48 14.31 4.37 0.67
CA SER A 48 13.83 3.92 1.98
C SER A 48 13.83 2.39 2.02
N GLN A 49 15.02 1.81 2.17
CA GLN A 49 15.24 0.37 1.96
C GLN A 49 14.52 -0.54 2.96
N ASN A 50 14.22 -0.06 4.18
CA ASN A 50 13.55 -0.86 5.22
C ASN A 50 12.02 -0.66 5.26
N LEU A 51 11.48 0.27 4.49
CA LEU A 51 10.06 0.59 4.50
C LEU A 51 9.27 -0.55 3.87
N MET A 52 8.38 -1.19 4.64
CA MET A 52 7.67 -2.40 4.18
C MET A 52 6.32 -2.10 3.54
N GLU A 53 5.63 -1.07 4.03
CA GLU A 53 4.32 -0.69 3.53
C GLU A 53 4.07 0.81 3.60
N LEU A 54 3.19 1.29 2.71
CA LEU A 54 2.76 2.68 2.64
C LEU A 54 1.26 2.76 2.47
N ASP A 55 0.60 3.58 3.29
CA ASP A 55 -0.81 3.94 3.09
C ASP A 55 -0.94 5.31 2.44
N LEU A 56 -1.28 5.30 1.14
CA LEU A 56 -1.48 6.48 0.31
C LEU A 56 -2.95 6.65 -0.10
N THR A 57 -3.87 5.96 0.57
CA THR A 57 -5.30 5.96 0.19
C THR A 57 -5.95 7.34 0.26
N GLY A 58 -5.41 8.26 1.08
CA GLY A 58 -5.86 9.65 1.18
C GLY A 58 -5.20 10.61 0.18
N PHE A 59 -4.22 10.17 -0.60
CA PHE A 59 -3.49 11.04 -1.52
C PHE A 59 -4.37 11.40 -2.73
N LYS A 60 -4.54 12.71 -2.93
CA LYS A 60 -5.19 13.31 -4.08
C LYS A 60 -4.12 13.65 -5.11
N THR A 61 -4.20 13.07 -6.32
CA THR A 61 -3.15 13.20 -7.35
C THR A 61 -3.61 13.91 -8.63
N ARG A 62 -4.78 14.56 -8.61
CA ARG A 62 -5.37 15.21 -9.79
C ARG A 62 -4.44 16.23 -10.49
N LEU A 63 -3.59 16.91 -9.73
CA LEU A 63 -2.65 17.92 -10.27
C LEU A 63 -1.21 17.40 -10.40
N LEU A 64 -0.95 16.14 -10.00
CA LEU A 64 0.38 15.57 -9.94
C LEU A 64 0.97 15.45 -11.36
N GLN A 65 2.17 15.98 -11.56
CA GLN A 65 2.87 15.97 -12.85
C GLN A 65 4.15 15.14 -12.81
N ASN A 66 4.79 15.02 -11.64
CA ASN A 66 6.09 14.38 -11.51
C ASN A 66 6.17 13.42 -10.32
N THR A 67 6.44 12.16 -10.61
CA THR A 67 6.68 11.06 -9.66
C THR A 67 8.01 10.35 -9.92
N GLU A 68 8.94 11.00 -10.60
CA GLU A 68 10.27 10.45 -10.90
C GLU A 68 10.93 9.90 -9.63
N GLY A 69 11.37 8.64 -9.70
CA GLY A 69 12.04 7.95 -8.60
C GLY A 69 11.28 7.94 -7.27
N MET A 70 9.96 8.16 -7.25
CA MET A 70 9.19 8.35 -6.01
C MET A 70 9.41 7.21 -5.00
N PHE A 71 9.48 5.96 -5.47
CA PHE A 71 9.75 4.78 -4.65
C PHE A 71 11.09 4.11 -4.98
N LYS A 72 11.91 4.68 -5.88
CA LYS A 72 13.13 4.03 -6.37
C LYS A 72 14.06 3.58 -5.23
N GLY A 73 14.46 2.31 -5.25
CA GLY A 73 15.32 1.71 -4.23
C GLY A 73 14.65 1.47 -2.87
N CYS A 74 13.31 1.39 -2.82
CA CYS A 74 12.59 0.86 -1.66
C CYS A 74 12.54 -0.66 -1.75
N GLU A 75 13.69 -1.30 -1.51
CA GLU A 75 13.90 -2.72 -1.77
C GLU A 75 12.96 -3.63 -0.96
N CYS A 76 12.62 -3.28 0.29
CA CYS A 76 11.69 -4.04 1.12
C CYS A 76 10.21 -3.63 0.98
N LEU A 77 9.88 -2.66 0.13
CA LEU A 77 8.49 -2.15 0.02
C LEU A 77 7.61 -3.18 -0.69
N GLY A 78 6.79 -3.88 0.11
CA GLY A 78 5.90 -4.91 -0.38
C GLY A 78 4.53 -4.38 -0.81
N TYR A 79 3.99 -3.41 -0.07
CA TYR A 79 2.62 -2.95 -0.27
C TYR A 79 2.53 -1.42 -0.35
N ILE A 80 1.88 -0.94 -1.42
CA ILE A 80 1.45 0.45 -1.53
C ILE A 80 -0.07 0.46 -1.58
N TYR A 81 -0.70 0.85 -0.48
CA TYR A 81 -2.15 0.96 -0.42
C TYR A 81 -2.61 2.24 -1.11
N CYS A 82 -3.39 2.10 -2.17
CA CYS A 82 -4.02 3.20 -2.87
C CYS A 82 -5.23 2.66 -3.65
N ASN A 83 -6.35 3.37 -3.59
CA ASN A 83 -7.60 2.91 -4.20
C ASN A 83 -7.83 3.46 -5.61
N GLU A 84 -6.97 4.36 -6.06
CA GLU A 84 -7.07 5.06 -7.35
C GLU A 84 -5.82 4.80 -8.19
N ALA A 85 -6.00 4.75 -9.50
CA ALA A 85 -4.87 4.74 -10.43
C ALA A 85 -4.31 6.14 -10.56
N TRP A 86 -3.00 6.29 -10.48
CA TRP A 86 -2.34 7.58 -10.64
C TRP A 86 -1.96 7.84 -12.09
N THR A 87 -1.97 9.11 -12.45
CA THR A 87 -1.49 9.60 -13.74
C THR A 87 -0.57 10.78 -13.51
N ALA A 88 0.50 10.85 -14.30
CA ALA A 88 1.49 11.93 -14.28
C ALA A 88 2.28 11.89 -15.59
N THR A 89 2.88 13.01 -15.98
CA THR A 89 3.62 13.11 -17.24
C THR A 89 5.09 12.69 -17.10
N LYS A 90 5.66 12.76 -15.90
CA LYS A 90 7.06 12.37 -15.61
C LYS A 90 7.08 11.31 -14.51
N SER A 91 7.60 10.13 -14.83
CA SER A 91 7.61 8.99 -13.91
C SER A 91 8.79 8.05 -14.12
N THR A 92 9.90 8.57 -14.64
CA THR A 92 11.11 7.77 -14.87
C THR A 92 11.53 7.08 -13.57
N ASP A 93 11.82 5.78 -13.66
CA ASP A 93 12.25 4.92 -12.57
C ASP A 93 11.37 4.95 -11.30
N MET A 94 10.08 5.30 -11.39
CA MET A 94 9.19 5.48 -10.22
C MET A 94 9.25 4.31 -9.24
N PHE A 95 9.30 3.07 -9.74
CA PHE A 95 9.36 1.83 -8.96
C PHE A 95 10.66 1.03 -9.14
N GLN A 96 11.72 1.62 -9.71
CA GLN A 96 12.96 0.88 -9.93
C GLN A 96 13.51 0.31 -8.62
N ASP A 97 13.97 -0.93 -8.66
CA ASP A 97 14.54 -1.68 -7.51
C ASP A 97 13.57 -1.89 -6.34
N CYS A 98 12.25 -1.78 -6.57
CA CYS A 98 11.21 -2.13 -5.58
C CYS A 98 10.85 -3.62 -5.70
N THR A 99 11.82 -4.49 -5.45
CA THR A 99 11.76 -5.92 -5.82
C THR A 99 10.69 -6.71 -5.07
N GLU A 100 10.28 -6.24 -3.89
CA GLU A 100 9.27 -6.89 -3.05
C GLU A 100 7.82 -6.48 -3.37
N LEU A 101 7.59 -5.56 -4.32
CA LEU A 101 6.23 -5.08 -4.61
C LEU A 101 5.29 -6.19 -5.06
N ILE A 102 4.19 -6.32 -4.31
CA ILE A 102 3.10 -7.28 -4.55
C ILE A 102 1.79 -6.48 -4.55
N GLY A 103 1.39 -6.01 -5.75
CA GLY A 103 0.08 -5.40 -5.98
C GLY A 103 -0.87 -6.37 -6.67
N ALA A 104 -1.65 -5.87 -7.63
CA ALA A 104 -2.41 -6.72 -8.55
C ALA A 104 -1.50 -7.62 -9.41
N VAL A 105 -0.24 -7.22 -9.60
CA VAL A 105 0.81 -8.04 -10.22
C VAL A 105 2.10 -7.96 -9.40
N LYS A 106 2.98 -8.95 -9.57
CA LYS A 106 4.34 -8.94 -9.01
C LYS A 106 5.21 -7.89 -9.71
N TYR A 107 6.22 -7.37 -9.01
CA TYR A 107 7.25 -6.50 -9.59
C TYR A 107 7.84 -7.06 -10.89
N ASP A 108 8.07 -6.16 -11.85
CA ASP A 108 8.72 -6.44 -13.14
C ASP A 108 9.74 -5.33 -13.40
N PRO A 109 11.05 -5.64 -13.51
CA PRO A 109 12.09 -4.63 -13.69
C PRO A 109 11.96 -3.84 -14.99
N ASN A 110 11.13 -4.28 -15.95
CA ASN A 110 10.87 -3.56 -17.19
C ASN A 110 9.63 -2.65 -17.11
N LYS A 111 8.90 -2.66 -15.98
CA LYS A 111 7.67 -1.87 -15.77
C LYS A 111 7.80 -0.99 -14.53
N THR A 112 8.71 -0.05 -14.58
CA THR A 112 9.04 0.80 -13.43
C THR A 112 8.38 2.17 -13.44
N ASP A 113 7.58 2.48 -14.46
CA ASP A 113 6.92 3.77 -14.65
C ASP A 113 5.52 3.84 -13.98
N ILE A 114 4.87 5.01 -14.07
CA ILE A 114 3.58 5.24 -13.41
C ILE A 114 2.43 4.38 -13.94
N LYS A 115 2.57 3.69 -15.07
CA LYS A 115 1.52 2.78 -15.55
C LYS A 115 1.25 1.65 -14.53
N MET A 116 2.23 1.36 -13.67
CA MET A 116 2.09 0.40 -12.57
C MET A 116 1.53 1.02 -11.29
N ALA A 117 1.32 2.33 -11.21
CA ALA A 117 0.63 2.99 -10.10
C ALA A 117 -0.90 2.81 -10.23
N ASN A 118 -1.36 1.55 -10.30
CA ASN A 118 -2.74 1.19 -10.56
C ASN A 118 -3.15 0.00 -9.67
N PRO A 119 -4.27 0.08 -8.93
CA PRO A 119 -4.67 -0.96 -7.99
C PRO A 119 -5.34 -2.19 -8.63
N THR A 120 -5.62 -2.14 -9.93
CA THR A 120 -6.24 -3.24 -10.68
C THR A 120 -5.23 -3.92 -11.62
N THR A 121 -4.24 -3.18 -12.13
CA THR A 121 -3.31 -3.68 -13.15
C THR A 121 -1.83 -3.54 -12.78
N GLY A 122 -1.53 -2.95 -11.63
CA GLY A 122 -0.18 -2.57 -11.24
C GLY A 122 0.19 -2.97 -9.82
N TYR A 123 1.10 -2.20 -9.22
CA TYR A 123 1.70 -2.46 -7.90
C TYR A 123 0.92 -1.86 -6.74
N PHE A 124 -0.10 -1.04 -7.00
CA PHE A 124 -0.97 -0.58 -5.93
C PHE A 124 -1.87 -1.70 -5.45
N THR A 125 -2.23 -1.59 -4.19
CA THR A 125 -3.12 -2.48 -3.47
C THR A 125 -4.36 -1.70 -3.06
N ARG A 126 -5.56 -2.23 -3.34
CA ARG A 126 -6.79 -1.67 -2.78
C ARG A 126 -6.83 -1.91 -1.27
N LYS A 127 -7.07 -0.85 -0.50
CA LYS A 127 -7.42 -0.96 0.91
C LYS A 127 -8.94 -0.90 1.01
N GLY A 128 -9.57 -2.05 1.28
CA GLY A 128 -11.02 -2.10 1.47
C GLY A 128 -11.47 -1.44 2.79
N SER A 129 -12.77 -1.16 2.89
CA SER A 129 -13.40 -0.39 3.99
C SER A 129 -13.33 -1.04 5.37
N THR A 130 -13.11 -2.35 5.42
CA THR A 130 -12.76 -3.09 6.63
C THR A 130 -11.27 -3.44 6.52
N GLY A 131 -10.45 -3.11 7.52
CA GLY A 131 -8.97 -3.27 7.54
C GLY A 131 -8.42 -4.70 7.44
N ILE A 132 -9.16 -5.62 6.83
CA ILE A 132 -8.87 -7.04 6.61
C ILE A 132 -8.36 -7.28 5.17
N ASN A 133 -8.46 -6.29 4.28
CA ASN A 133 -8.05 -6.41 2.87
C ASN A 133 -6.53 -6.19 2.71
N ARG A 134 -5.73 -7.11 3.24
CA ARG A 134 -4.42 -7.37 2.64
C ARG A 134 -4.66 -8.08 1.30
N PRO A 135 -3.89 -7.81 0.23
CA PRO A 135 -3.99 -8.56 -1.01
C PRO A 135 -3.88 -10.04 -0.70
N THR A 136 -4.92 -10.79 -1.04
CA THR A 136 -4.81 -12.23 -1.18
C THR A 136 -3.78 -12.46 -2.29
N THR A 137 -2.59 -12.95 -1.94
CA THR A 137 -1.63 -13.46 -2.91
C THR A 137 -2.33 -14.48 -3.82
N VAL A 138 -1.80 -14.70 -5.02
CA VAL A 138 -2.29 -15.76 -5.94
C VAL A 138 -2.22 -17.17 -5.33
N ASP A 139 -1.58 -17.30 -4.17
CA ASP A 139 -1.45 -18.52 -3.35
C ASP A 139 -2.07 -18.34 -1.94
N GLU A 140 -3.03 -17.44 -1.76
CA GLU A 140 -3.57 -17.24 -0.42
C GLU A 140 -4.34 -18.49 0.05
N PRO A 141 -4.06 -18.96 1.28
CA PRO A 141 -4.75 -20.10 1.83
C PRO A 141 -6.26 -19.88 1.80
N THR A 142 -7.01 -20.83 1.26
CA THR A 142 -8.48 -20.76 1.23
C THR A 142 -9.06 -21.25 2.55
N VAL A 143 -10.23 -20.72 2.94
CA VAL A 143 -10.92 -21.16 4.17
C VAL A 143 -11.43 -22.60 3.96
N LYS A 144 -10.92 -23.55 4.76
CA LYS A 144 -11.39 -24.95 4.80
C LYS A 144 -12.54 -25.17 5.78
N ALA A 145 -12.53 -24.43 6.90
CA ALA A 145 -13.58 -24.53 7.92
C ALA A 145 -13.67 -23.26 8.76
N ILE A 146 -14.87 -22.98 9.26
CA ILE A 146 -15.19 -21.87 10.15
C ILE A 146 -15.59 -22.46 11.50
N TYR A 147 -15.10 -21.89 12.60
CA TYR A 147 -15.43 -22.27 13.96
C TYR A 147 -15.83 -21.05 14.80
N GLY A 148 -16.73 -21.28 15.74
CA GLY A 148 -17.01 -20.33 16.81
C GLY A 148 -15.86 -20.29 17.84
N THR A 149 -15.91 -19.33 18.75
CA THR A 149 -14.98 -19.26 19.89
C THR A 149 -15.14 -20.41 20.87
N ASP A 150 -16.30 -21.10 20.82
CA ASP A 150 -16.60 -22.35 21.52
C ASP A 150 -15.99 -23.60 20.85
N GLY A 151 -15.33 -23.44 19.70
CA GLY A 151 -14.74 -24.54 18.93
C GLY A 151 -15.74 -25.34 18.09
N SER A 152 -17.02 -24.97 18.09
CA SER A 152 -18.03 -25.61 17.23
C SER A 152 -17.87 -25.19 15.78
N ARG A 153 -18.04 -26.12 14.83
CA ARG A 153 -17.95 -25.84 13.40
C ARG A 153 -19.21 -25.11 12.92
N ARG A 154 -19.03 -24.07 12.10
CA ARG A 154 -20.12 -23.24 11.54
C ARG A 154 -20.21 -23.40 10.02
N SER A 155 -21.42 -23.27 9.48
CA SER A 155 -21.69 -23.32 8.03
C SER A 155 -21.42 -21.99 7.33
N HIS A 156 -21.46 -20.88 8.08
CA HIS A 156 -21.15 -19.54 7.61
C HIS A 156 -20.53 -18.73 8.75
N MET A 157 -19.86 -17.63 8.42
CA MET A 157 -19.36 -16.69 9.44
C MET A 157 -20.53 -16.02 10.16
N GLU A 158 -20.46 -16.00 11.49
CA GLU A 158 -21.44 -15.37 12.38
C GLU A 158 -20.97 -13.97 12.79
N PRO A 159 -21.86 -13.08 13.26
CA PRO A 159 -21.45 -11.81 13.85
C PRO A 159 -20.46 -12.03 15.01
N GLY A 160 -19.37 -11.28 15.03
CA GLY A 160 -18.33 -11.40 16.05
C GLY A 160 -17.11 -12.23 15.63
N ILE A 161 -16.39 -12.80 16.61
CA ILE A 161 -15.12 -13.51 16.36
C ILE A 161 -15.40 -14.90 15.78
N ASN A 162 -14.84 -15.14 14.59
CA ASN A 162 -14.79 -16.42 13.92
C ASN A 162 -13.34 -16.92 13.86
N ILE A 163 -13.15 -18.23 14.02
CA ILE A 163 -11.86 -18.91 13.89
C ILE A 163 -11.88 -19.67 12.55
N LEU A 164 -10.97 -19.32 11.65
CA LEU A 164 -10.86 -19.92 10.32
C LEU A 164 -9.70 -20.92 10.28
N LYS A 165 -9.97 -22.15 9.84
CA LYS A 165 -8.91 -23.10 9.47
C LYS A 165 -8.62 -22.95 7.98
N MET A 166 -7.38 -22.69 7.65
CA MET A 166 -6.92 -22.36 6.30
C MET A 166 -6.40 -23.59 5.55
N SER A 167 -6.28 -23.50 4.23
CA SER A 167 -5.89 -24.63 3.37
C SER A 167 -4.45 -25.10 3.58
N ASP A 168 -3.57 -24.18 3.96
CA ASP A 168 -2.16 -24.37 4.33
C ASP A 168 -1.96 -24.93 5.75
N GLY A 169 -3.05 -25.18 6.49
CA GLY A 169 -3.02 -25.68 7.86
C GLY A 169 -2.96 -24.62 8.94
N THR A 170 -2.82 -23.33 8.58
CA THR A 170 -2.84 -22.23 9.55
C THR A 170 -4.25 -21.96 10.10
N VAL A 171 -4.32 -21.23 11.22
CA VAL A 171 -5.58 -20.78 11.82
C VAL A 171 -5.59 -19.26 11.91
N ARG A 172 -6.65 -18.61 11.43
CA ARG A 172 -6.84 -17.16 11.46
C ARG A 172 -8.04 -16.79 12.34
N LYS A 173 -7.97 -15.68 13.06
CA LYS A 173 -9.12 -15.10 13.77
C LYS A 173 -9.65 -13.92 12.97
N VAL A 174 -10.93 -13.90 12.68
CA VAL A 174 -11.59 -12.87 11.85
C VAL A 174 -12.83 -12.37 12.57
N VAL A 175 -13.05 -11.06 12.56
CA VAL A 175 -14.26 -10.43 13.09
C VAL A 175 -15.17 -10.09 11.90
N LYS A 176 -16.42 -10.53 11.95
CA LYS A 176 -17.47 -10.20 10.98
C LYS A 176 -18.53 -9.30 11.59
#